data_AF-A0A183GH81-F1
#
_entry.id   AF-A0A183GH81-F1
#
_cell.length_a   1.000
_cell.length_b   1.000
_cell.length_c   1.000
_cell.angle_alpha   90.00
_cell.angle_beta   90.00
_cell.angle_gamma   90.00
#
_symmetry.space_group_name_H-M   'P 1'
#
loop_
_entity.id
_entity.type
_entity.pdbx_description
1 polymer ?
#
loop_
_entity_poly.entity_id
_entity_poly.type
_entity_poly.pdbx_seq_one_letter_code
_entity_poly.pdbx_strand_id
1 'polypeptide(L)'
;MVFCCSARQDDQTKAIERQLHNERKILRRQVKILLLGSGESGKSTFIKQMNIIHGAGEFTADEVRAYRQQIYQNVISAMRVLLDARSKLNIPWEKPERDKNVGEIMRFVKRCSG
;
A
#
# COMPACT_ATOMS: atom_id res chain seq x y z
N MET A 1 9.14 -48.74 -27.16
CA MET A 1 8.85 -47.29 -27.22
C MET A 1 8.63 -46.71 -25.81
N VAL A 2 9.52 -46.97 -24.84
CA VAL A 2 9.30 -46.60 -23.41
C VAL A 2 10.62 -46.16 -22.74
N PHE A 3 11.49 -45.44 -23.47
CA PHE A 3 12.77 -44.93 -22.91
C PHE A 3 12.93 -43.40 -23.05
N CYS A 4 11.92 -42.71 -23.59
CA CYS A 4 11.95 -41.25 -23.80
C CYS A 4 11.30 -40.43 -22.65
N CYS A 5 10.66 -41.09 -21.67
CA CYS A 5 10.02 -40.39 -20.54
C CYS A 5 11.03 -39.98 -19.44
N SER A 6 11.99 -40.83 -19.07
CA SER A 6 12.95 -40.51 -17.99
C SER A 6 13.93 -39.40 -18.35
N ALA A 7 14.39 -39.34 -19.61
CA ALA A 7 15.31 -38.28 -20.05
C ALA A 7 14.66 -36.88 -19.95
N ARG A 8 13.37 -36.76 -20.30
CA ARG A 8 12.62 -35.50 -20.21
C ARG A 8 12.40 -35.04 -18.76
N GLN A 9 12.20 -35.97 -17.83
CA GLN A 9 12.07 -35.64 -16.39
C GLN A 9 13.40 -35.20 -15.78
N ASP A 10 14.51 -35.82 -16.18
CA ASP A 10 15.85 -35.42 -15.75
C ASP A 10 16.24 -34.03 -16.25
N ASP A 11 15.90 -33.68 -17.50
CA ASP A 11 16.20 -32.36 -18.06
C ASP A 11 15.40 -31.24 -17.37
N GLN A 12 14.12 -31.50 -17.06
CA GLN A 12 13.30 -30.60 -16.26
C GLN A 12 13.84 -30.46 -14.83
N THR A 13 14.24 -31.55 -14.19
CA THR A 13 14.81 -31.54 -12.83
C THR A 13 16.12 -30.75 -12.79
N LYS A 14 17.01 -30.97 -13.77
CA LYS A 14 18.26 -30.21 -13.91
C LYS A 14 17.99 -28.72 -14.17
N ALA A 15 16.97 -28.37 -14.93
CA ALA A 15 16.58 -26.98 -15.15
C ALA A 15 16.11 -26.31 -13.85
N ILE A 16 15.27 -26.99 -13.06
CA ILE A 16 14.78 -26.50 -11.77
C ILE A 16 15.94 -26.32 -10.78
N GLU A 17 16.85 -27.29 -10.68
CA GLU A 17 18.02 -27.17 -9.80
C GLU A 17 18.91 -25.98 -10.17
N ARG A 18 19.10 -25.73 -11.47
CA ARG A 18 19.84 -24.55 -11.96
C ARG A 18 19.13 -23.25 -11.57
N GLN A 19 17.81 -23.18 -11.71
CA GLN A 19 17.03 -22.02 -11.28
C GLN A 19 17.16 -21.79 -9.76
N LEU A 20 16.95 -22.82 -8.95
CA LEU A 20 17.09 -22.74 -7.49
C LEU A 20 18.50 -22.30 -7.07
N HIS A 21 19.54 -22.79 -7.75
CA HIS A 21 20.91 -22.41 -7.47
C HIS A 21 21.16 -20.92 -7.78
N ASN A 22 20.62 -20.43 -8.91
CA ASN A 22 20.71 -19.02 -9.29
C ASN A 22 19.94 -18.12 -8.32
N GLU A 23 18.72 -18.49 -7.95
CA GLU A 23 17.91 -17.77 -6.96
C GLU A 23 18.61 -17.70 -5.60
N ARG A 24 19.22 -18.80 -5.14
CA ARG A 24 20.03 -18.81 -3.91
C ARG A 24 21.23 -17.86 -3.98
N LYS A 25 21.84 -17.67 -5.16
CA LYS A 25 22.92 -16.68 -5.34
C LYS A 25 22.40 -15.25 -5.27
N ILE A 26 21.25 -14.97 -5.88
CA ILE A 26 20.59 -13.66 -5.83
C ILE A 26 20.18 -13.32 -4.40
N LEU A 27 19.51 -14.24 -3.71
CA LEU A 27 19.08 -14.08 -2.31
C LEU A 27 20.25 -13.83 -1.36
N ARG A 28 21.38 -14.52 -1.54
CA ARG A 28 22.59 -14.30 -0.73
C ARG A 28 23.19 -12.90 -0.89
N ARG A 29 22.94 -12.22 -2.00
CA ARG A 29 23.41 -10.85 -2.26
C ARG A 29 22.36 -9.80 -1.87
N GLN A 30 21.13 -10.21 -1.54
CA GLN A 30 20.05 -9.29 -1.19
C GLN A 30 20.22 -8.76 0.23
N VAL A 31 20.25 -7.43 0.37
CA VAL A 31 20.22 -6.76 1.67
C VAL A 31 18.77 -6.51 2.06
N LYS A 32 18.38 -6.91 3.28
CA LYS A 32 17.05 -6.65 3.84
C LYS A 32 17.13 -5.52 4.86
N ILE A 33 16.28 -4.51 4.71
CA ILE A 33 16.20 -3.35 5.59
C ILE A 33 14.86 -3.38 6.33
N LEU A 34 14.89 -3.21 7.66
CA LEU A 34 13.71 -3.07 8.49
C LEU A 34 13.60 -1.62 8.97
N LEU A 35 12.51 -0.95 8.63
CA LEU A 35 12.22 0.41 9.09
C LEU A 35 11.33 0.34 10.33
N LEU A 36 11.84 0.83 11.46
CA LEU A 36 11.15 0.88 12.75
C LEU A 36 10.74 2.32 13.08
N GLY A 37 9.58 2.48 13.74
CA GLY A 37 9.07 3.79 14.17
C GLY A 37 7.57 3.77 14.44
N SER A 38 7.08 4.77 15.18
CA SER A 38 5.64 4.96 15.48
C SER A 38 4.78 5.00 14.20
N GLY A 39 3.50 4.66 14.28
CA GLY A 39 2.58 4.50 13.13
C GLY A 39 2.62 5.65 12.12
N GLU A 40 2.85 6.88 12.58
CA GLU A 40 2.82 8.11 11.77
C GLU A 40 4.22 8.70 11.47
N SER A 41 5.30 7.98 11.80
CA SER A 41 6.69 8.48 11.67
C SER A 41 7.20 8.59 10.22
N GLY A 42 6.34 8.47 9.21
CA GLY A 42 6.71 8.64 7.81
C GLY A 42 7.43 7.45 7.14
N LYS A 43 7.42 6.24 7.74
CA LYS A 43 8.06 5.04 7.16
C LYS A 43 7.59 4.74 5.74
N SER A 44 6.27 4.80 5.50
CA SER A 44 5.69 4.62 4.17
C SER A 44 6.12 5.73 3.20
N THR A 45 6.31 6.95 3.70
CA THR A 45 6.81 8.08 2.90
C THR A 45 8.25 7.83 2.46
N PHE A 46 9.12 7.37 3.37
CA PHE A 46 10.50 7.01 3.05
C PHE A 46 10.58 5.91 1.99
N ILE A 47 9.79 4.84 2.12
CA ILE A 47 9.73 3.75 1.12
C ILE A 47 9.25 4.27 -0.24
N LYS A 48 8.23 5.14 -0.27
CA LYS A 48 7.75 5.75 -1.52
C LYS A 48 8.86 6.56 -2.20
N GLN A 49 9.63 7.34 -1.45
CA GLN A 49 10.78 8.08 -1.98
C GLN A 49 11.90 7.15 -2.46
N MET A 50 12.15 6.03 -1.78
CA MET A 50 13.11 5.03 -2.27
C MET A 50 12.71 4.45 -3.62
N ASN A 51 11.42 4.19 -3.87
CA ASN A 51 10.95 3.73 -5.18
C ASN A 51 11.09 4.81 -6.27
N ILE A 52 10.82 6.08 -5.94
CA ILE A 52 10.95 7.20 -6.88
C ILE A 52 12.41 7.40 -7.30
N ILE A 53 13.35 7.36 -6.35
CA ILE A 53 14.76 7.71 -6.60
C ILE A 53 15.57 6.51 -7.14
N HIS A 54 15.29 5.29 -6.65
CA HIS A 54 16.12 4.10 -6.93
C HIS A 54 15.34 2.92 -7.51
N GLY A 55 14.01 3.03 -7.62
CA GLY A 55 13.13 1.97 -8.13
C GLY A 55 12.70 2.21 -9.58
N ALA A 56 11.46 1.85 -9.90
CA ALA A 56 10.90 2.00 -11.25
C ALA A 56 10.63 3.46 -11.66
N GLY A 57 10.91 4.44 -10.78
CA GLY A 57 10.77 5.87 -11.03
C GLY A 57 9.34 6.36 -10.91
N GLU A 58 8.49 6.04 -11.89
CA GLU A 58 7.10 6.50 -11.96
C GLU A 58 6.13 5.49 -11.34
N PHE A 59 5.06 6.00 -10.71
CA PHE A 59 3.96 5.15 -10.26
C PHE A 59 3.17 4.65 -11.47
N THR A 60 2.83 3.38 -11.46
CA THR A 60 1.97 2.77 -12.49
C THR A 60 0.57 3.38 -12.48
N ALA A 61 -0.14 3.30 -13.60
CA ALA A 61 -1.51 3.80 -13.70
C ALA A 61 -2.46 3.17 -12.65
N ASP A 62 -2.23 1.90 -12.31
CA ASP A 62 -2.99 1.19 -11.27
C ASP A 62 -2.67 1.69 -9.86
N GLU A 63 -1.39 1.96 -9.56
CA GLU A 63 -1.00 2.59 -8.29
C GLU A 63 -1.58 3.99 -8.15
N VAL A 64 -1.54 4.81 -9.21
CA VAL A 64 -2.15 6.15 -9.21
C VAL A 64 -3.65 6.06 -8.94
N ARG A 65 -4.35 5.10 -9.56
CA ARG A 65 -5.78 4.86 -9.31
C ARG A 65 -6.04 4.46 -7.86
N ALA A 66 -5.21 3.59 -7.29
CA ALA A 66 -5.31 3.21 -5.88
C ALA A 66 -5.06 4.40 -4.94
N TYR A 67 -4.05 5.22 -5.21
CA TYR A 67 -3.76 6.43 -4.43
C TYR A 67 -4.90 7.44 -4.47
N ARG A 68 -5.56 7.60 -5.63
CA ARG A 68 -6.72 8.48 -5.75
C ARG A 68 -7.83 8.09 -4.77
N GLN A 69 -8.12 6.80 -4.65
CA GLN A 69 -9.10 6.31 -3.67
C GLN A 69 -8.65 6.60 -2.22
N GLN A 70 -7.38 6.37 -1.91
CA GLN A 70 -6.82 6.69 -0.59
C GLN A 70 -6.89 8.18 -0.26
N ILE A 71 -6.64 9.06 -1.24
CA ILE A 71 -6.74 10.52 -1.06
C ILE A 71 -8.17 10.91 -0.65
N TYR A 72 -9.20 10.42 -1.37
CA TYR A 72 -10.58 10.71 -1.00
C TYR A 72 -10.93 10.23 0.41
N GLN A 73 -10.49 9.03 0.77
CA GLN A 73 -10.70 8.49 2.12
C GLN A 73 -10.00 9.33 3.21
N ASN A 74 -8.78 9.79 2.94
CA ASN A 74 -8.03 10.63 3.87
C ASN A 74 -8.70 11.99 4.08
N VAL A 75 -9.18 12.63 3.01
CA VAL A 75 -9.90 13.91 3.09
C VAL A 75 -11.17 13.77 3.91
N ILE A 76 -12.00 12.75 3.64
CA ILE A 76 -13.23 12.52 4.39
C ILE A 76 -12.93 12.20 5.86
N SER A 77 -11.91 11.38 6.13
CA SER A 77 -11.49 11.03 7.49
C SER A 77 -11.02 12.26 8.26
N ALA A 78 -10.19 13.11 7.64
CA ALA A 78 -9.73 14.36 8.23
C ALA A 78 -10.90 15.31 8.54
N MET A 79 -11.85 15.46 7.61
CA MET A 79 -13.06 16.26 7.83
C MET A 79 -13.86 15.78 9.04
N ARG A 80 -14.00 14.46 9.23
CA ARG A 80 -14.70 13.89 10.39
C ARG A 80 -14.00 14.21 11.70
N VAL A 81 -12.68 14.08 11.73
CA VAL A 81 -11.88 14.44 12.91
C VAL A 81 -12.09 15.91 13.27
N LEU A 82 -12.11 16.80 12.27
CA LEU A 82 -12.38 18.23 12.49
C LEU A 82 -13.81 18.48 13.01
N LEU A 83 -14.81 17.81 12.45
CA LEU A 83 -16.21 17.95 12.90
C LEU A 83 -16.43 17.44 14.32
N ASP A 84 -15.83 16.29 14.65
CA ASP A 84 -15.87 15.71 15.98
C ASP A 84 -15.14 16.60 17.00
N ALA A 85 -13.95 17.11 16.65
CA ALA A 85 -13.22 18.06 17.48
C ALA A 85 -14.00 19.36 17.72
N ARG A 86 -14.63 19.92 16.68
CA ARG A 86 -15.49 21.10 16.80
C ARG A 86 -16.60 20.89 17.82
N SER A 87 -17.28 19.75 17.74
CA SER A 87 -18.35 19.37 18.68
C SER A 87 -17.83 19.26 20.11
N LYS A 88 -16.71 18.54 20.31
CA LYS A 88 -16.07 18.36 21.62
C LYS A 88 -15.59 19.67 22.25
N LEU A 89 -15.14 20.62 21.44
CA LEU A 89 -14.66 21.92 21.87
C LEU A 89 -15.78 22.99 21.92
N ASN A 90 -17.03 22.62 21.63
CA ASN A 90 -18.19 23.52 21.57
C ASN A 90 -17.98 24.77 20.70
N ILE A 91 -17.23 24.64 19.59
CA ILE A 91 -16.96 25.76 18.69
C ILE A 91 -18.20 26.00 17.82
N PRO A 92 -18.83 27.20 17.88
CA PRO A 92 -20.03 27.47 17.08
C PRO A 92 -19.70 27.53 15.58
N TRP A 93 -20.71 27.28 14.74
CA TRP A 93 -20.56 27.49 13.31
C TRP A 93 -20.56 28.98 13.02
N GLU A 94 -19.64 29.46 12.20
CA GLU A 94 -19.72 30.82 11.64
C GLU A 94 -20.99 30.97 10.77
N LYS A 95 -21.29 29.93 9.98
CA LYS A 95 -22.50 29.83 9.14
C LYS A 95 -23.35 28.65 9.60
N PRO A 96 -24.46 28.87 10.32
CA PRO A 96 -25.30 27.81 10.88
C PRO A 96 -25.80 26.79 9.84
N GLU A 97 -25.98 27.21 8.60
CA GLU A 97 -26.41 26.35 7.48
C GLU A 97 -25.49 25.14 7.24
N ARG A 98 -24.21 25.25 7.59
CA ARG A 98 -23.20 24.19 7.41
C ARG A 98 -23.48 22.95 8.25
N ASP A 99 -24.27 23.08 9.30
CA ASP A 99 -24.62 21.97 10.18
C ASP A 99 -25.35 20.83 9.44
N LYS A 100 -26.16 21.18 8.43
CA LYS A 100 -26.89 20.21 7.59
C LYS A 100 -25.95 19.24 6.87
N ASN A 101 -24.74 19.66 6.54
CA ASN A 101 -23.76 18.86 5.80
C ASN A 101 -23.04 17.83 6.69
N VAL A 102 -23.06 18.02 8.02
CA VAL A 102 -22.38 17.15 8.98
C VAL A 102 -22.90 15.72 8.87
N GLY A 103 -24.23 15.56 8.79
CA GLY A 103 -24.86 14.25 8.68
C GLY A 103 -24.47 13.49 7.41
N GLU A 104 -24.17 14.17 6.31
CA GLU A 104 -23.69 13.53 5.08
C GLU A 104 -22.25 13.04 5.22
N ILE A 105 -21.37 13.88 5.75
CA ILE A 105 -19.93 13.56 5.93
C ILE A 105 -19.76 12.43 6.96
N MET A 106 -20.55 12.42 8.04
CA MET A 106 -20.51 11.40 9.08
C MET A 106 -21.07 10.03 8.62
N ARG A 107 -21.91 10.00 7.57
CA ARG A 107 -22.47 8.74 7.01
C ARG A 107 -21.54 7.95 6.10
N PHE A 108 -20.47 8.53 5.58
CA PHE A 108 -19.42 7.84 4.80
C PHE A 108 -18.62 6.77 5.60
N VAL A 109 -19.25 5.66 5.97
CA VAL A 109 -18.60 4.58 6.74
C VAL A 109 -17.39 4.02 5.98
N LYS A 110 -16.27 3.83 6.69
CA LYS A 110 -15.14 3.01 6.24
C LYS A 110 -15.70 1.64 5.88
N ARG A 111 -15.90 1.35 4.59
CA ARG A 111 -15.85 -0.05 4.13
C ARG A 111 -14.39 -0.47 4.31
N CYS A 112 -14.08 -1.03 5.48
CA CYS A 112 -12.82 -1.70 5.70
C CYS A 112 -12.73 -2.84 4.68
N SER A 113 -11.86 -2.69 3.69
CA SER A 113 -11.37 -3.80 2.88
C SER A 113 -10.51 -4.66 3.79
N GLY A 114 -11.05 -5.79 4.23
CA GLY A 114 -10.27 -6.93 4.69
C GLY A 114 -9.67 -7.67 3.51
#